data_AF-K1U993-F1
#
_entry.id   AF-K1U993-F1
#
_cell.length_a   1.000
_cell.length_b   1.000
_cell.length_c   1.000
_cell.angle_alpha   90.00
_cell.angle_beta   90.00
_cell.angle_gamma   90.00
#
_symmetry.space_group_name_H-M   'P 1'
#
loop_
_entity.id
_entity.type
_entity.pdbx_description
1 polymer ?
#
loop_
_entity_poly.entity_id
_entity_poly.type
_entity_poly.pdbx_seq_one_letter_code
_entity_poly.pdbx_strand_id
1 'polypeptide(L)' 'MKKLNTRQIALNGIVAGLYAAITILTASFAYGNIQFRISEALMMLLLFEPHLTIGLTIGCLIANLF' A
#
# COMPACT_ATOMS: atom_id res chain seq x y z
N MET A 1 1.71 7.51 21.90
CA MET A 1 1.04 6.85 20.76
C MET A 1 -0.41 7.31 20.71
N LYS A 2 -0.84 7.96 19.62
CA LYS A 2 -2.23 8.43 19.47
C LYS A 2 -3.12 7.19 19.28
N LYS A 3 -4.23 7.08 20.03
CA LYS A 3 -5.13 5.93 19.92
C LYS A 3 -5.63 5.82 18.47
N LEU A 4 -5.39 4.67 17.84
CA LEU A 4 -5.93 4.37 16.51
C LEU A 4 -7.44 4.17 16.65
N ASN A 5 -8.20 5.02 15.96
CA ASN A 5 -9.65 4.89 15.92
C ASN A 5 -10.04 3.81 14.90
N THR A 6 -11.20 3.16 15.06
CA THR A 6 -11.69 2.11 14.17
C THR A 6 -11.71 2.57 12.70
N ARG A 7 -12.01 3.86 12.46
CA ARG A 7 -11.95 4.48 11.13
C ARG A 7 -10.54 4.47 10.52
N GLN A 8 -9.49 4.69 11.32
CA GLN A 8 -8.11 4.68 10.83
C GLN A 8 -7.64 3.27 10.48
N ILE A 9 -8.09 2.27 11.23
CA ILE A 9 -7.82 0.86 10.93
C ILE A 9 -8.48 0.47 9.60
N ALA A 10 -9.74 0.87 9.39
CA ALA A 10 -10.43 0.63 8.13
C ALA A 10 -9.72 1.31 6.95
N LEU A 11 -9.28 2.57 7.10
CA LEU A 11 -8.51 3.28 6.06
C LEU A 11 -7.19 2.57 5.74
N ASN A 12 -6.46 2.11 6.75
CA ASN A 12 -5.25 1.31 6.56
C ASN A 12 -5.53 0.03 5.75
N GLY A 13 -6.63 -0.67 6.03
CA GLY A 13 -7.04 -1.85 5.28
C GLY A 13 -7.36 -1.55 3.81
N ILE A 14 -8.08 -0.45 3.55
CA ILE A 14 -8.40 -0.02 2.18
C ILE A 14 -7.12 0.32 1.40
N VAL A 15 -6.20 1.08 2.00
CA VAL A 15 -4.93 1.45 1.35
C VAL A 15 -4.05 0.21 1.11
N ALA A 16 -4.00 -0.72 2.06
CA ALA A 16 -3.30 -1.99 1.90
C ALA A 16 -3.84 -2.80 0.71
N GLY A 17 -5.17 -2.95 0.64
CA GLY A 17 -5.84 -3.66 -0.44
C GLY A 17 -5.63 -2.99 -1.80
N LEU A 18 -5.71 -1.66 -1.85
CA LEU A 18 -5.48 -0.91 -3.09
C LEU A 18 -4.04 -1.04 -3.58
N TYR A 19 -3.05 -0.94 -2.67
CA TYR A 19 -1.64 -1.15 -2.99
C TYR A 19 -1.42 -2.56 -3.55
N ALA A 20 -1.95 -3.59 -2.90
CA ALA A 20 -1.81 -4.97 -3.33
C ALA A 20 -2.48 -5.20 -4.69
N ALA A 21 -3.73 -4.75 -4.87
CA ALA A 21 -4.47 -4.91 -6.12
C ALA A 21 -3.74 -4.25 -7.30
N ILE A 22 -3.28 -3.01 -7.15
CA ILE A 22 -2.53 -2.32 -8.21
C ILE A 22 -1.25 -3.09 -8.52
N THR A 23 -0.48 -3.48 -7.51
CA THR A 23 0.81 -4.17 -7.72
C THR A 23 0.63 -5.50 -8.44
N ILE A 24 -0.37 -6.30 -8.05
CA ILE A 24 -0.66 -7.62 -8.63
C ILE A 24 -1.21 -7.46 -10.06
N LEU A 25 -2.12 -6.51 -10.30
CA LEU A 25 -2.64 -6.25 -11.65
C LEU A 25 -1.56 -5.73 -12.60
N THR A 26 -0.59 -4.99 -12.06
CA THR A 26 0.56 -4.48 -12.82
C THR A 26 1.81 -5.36 -12.65
N ALA A 27 1.66 -6.62 -12.23
CA ALA A 27 2.79 -7.50 -11.91
C ALA A 27 3.79 -7.64 -13.06
N SER A 28 3.31 -7.65 -14.31
CA SER A 28 4.16 -7.71 -15.51
C SER A 28 5.13 -6.53 -15.64
N PHE A 29 4.77 -5.35 -15.11
CA PHE A 29 5.66 -4.18 -15.04
C PHE A 29 6.39 -4.09 -13.68
N ALA A 30 5.77 -4.57 -12.61
CA ALA A 30 6.31 -4.48 -11.26
C ALA A 30 7.54 -5.37 -11.03
N TYR A 31 7.62 -6.53 -11.70
CA TYR A 31 8.72 -7.50 -11.57
C TYR A 31 9.59 -7.62 -12.83
N GLY A 32 9.44 -6.68 -13.78
CA GLY A 32 10.23 -6.64 -14.99
C GLY A 32 11.68 -6.19 -14.73
N ASN A 33 12.46 -6.09 -15.81
CA ASN A 33 13.86 -5.63 -15.78
C ASN A 33 14.00 -4.20 -15.19
N ILE A 34 12.93 -3.42 -15.27
CA ILE A 34 12.73 -2.15 -14.56
C ILE A 34 11.54 -2.37 -13.63
N GLN A 35 11.80 -2.49 -12.33
CA GLN A 35 10.79 -2.76 -11.29
C GLN A 35 9.95 -1.52 -11.00
N PHE A 36 9.08 -1.16 -11.95
CA PHE A 36 8.23 0.02 -11.80
C PHE A 36 6.95 -0.34 -11.06
N ARG A 37 6.90 -0.03 -9.76
CA ARG A 37 5.71 -0.20 -8.93
C ARG A 37 4.85 1.05 -8.97
N ILE A 38 3.79 1.02 -9.78
CA ILE A 38 2.78 2.09 -9.85
C ILE A 38 2.14 2.32 -8.47
N SER A 39 2.07 1.27 -7.66
CA SER A 39 1.60 1.29 -6.28
C SER A 39 2.43 2.19 -5.34
N GLU A 40 3.69 2.52 -5.67
CA GLU A 40 4.48 3.50 -4.90
C GLU A 40 3.92 4.93 -4.99
N ALA A 41 3.10 5.24 -6.00
CA ALA A 41 2.40 6.53 -6.05
C ALA A 41 1.51 6.76 -4.81
N LEU A 42 1.04 5.69 -4.16
CA LEU A 42 0.25 5.77 -2.93
C LEU A 42 1.08 6.27 -1.74
N MET A 43 2.42 6.28 -1.80
CA MET A 43 3.27 6.84 -0.75
C MET A 43 3.05 8.34 -0.56
N MET A 44 2.55 9.08 -1.56
CA MET A 44 2.17 10.48 -1.40
C MET A 44 1.06 10.68 -0.36
N LEU A 45 0.19 9.69 -0.14
CA LEU A 45 -0.85 9.74 0.89
C LEU A 45 -0.25 9.82 2.31
N LEU A 46 0.96 9.29 2.47
CA LEU A 46 1.70 9.30 3.73
C LEU A 46 2.12 10.70 4.17
N LEU A 47 2.29 11.62 3.21
CA LEU A 47 2.61 13.02 3.47
C LEU A 47 1.47 13.73 4.22
N PHE A 48 0.23 13.33 3.94
CA PHE A 48 -0.98 13.91 4.55
C PHE A 48 -1.40 13.16 5.81
N GLU A 49 -1.33 11.82 5.78
CA GLU A 49 -1.82 10.95 6.84
C GLU A 49 -0.76 9.88 7.17
N PRO A 50 0.20 10.18 8.07
CA PRO A 50 1.32 9.28 8.37
C PRO A 50 0.90 7.95 9.02
N HIS A 51 -0.34 7.85 9.52
CA HIS A 51 -0.89 6.60 10.07
C HIS A 51 -1.11 5.52 9.00
N LEU A 52 -1.14 5.91 7.71
CA LEU A 52 -1.31 5.02 6.57
C LEU A 52 -0.09 4.12 6.28
N THR A 53 1.02 4.36 6.98
CA THR A 53 2.28 3.61 6.82
C THR A 53 2.05 2.12 7.06
N ILE A 54 1.23 1.80 8.05
CA ILE A 54 0.93 0.40 8.39
C ILE A 54 0.16 -0.27 7.24
N GLY A 55 -0.81 0.41 6.64
CA GLY A 55 -1.55 -0.07 5.48
C GLY A 55 -0.64 -0.32 4.28
N LEU A 56 0.22 0.62 3.93
CA LEU A 56 1.17 0.48 2.82
C LEU A 56 2.16 -0.67 3.03
N THR A 57 2.71 -0.81 4.24
CA THR A 57 3.62 -1.93 4.56
C THR A 57 2.93 -3.28 4.43
N ILE A 58 1.70 -3.40 4.95
CA ILE A 58 0.91 -4.64 4.83
C ILE A 58 0.56 -4.92 3.36
N GLY A 59 0.14 -3.89 2.61
CA GLY A 59 -0.14 -4.01 1.18
C GLY A 59 1.08 -4.45 0.38
N CYS A 60 2.26 -3.93 0.71
CA CYS A 60 3.53 -4.35 0.10
C CYS A 60 3.87 -5.80 0.42
N LEU A 61 3.69 -6.23 1.66
CA LEU A 61 3.90 -7.62 2.04
C LEU A 61 2.97 -8.56 1.26
N ILE A 62 1.67 -8.23 1.19
CA ILE A 62 0.69 -9.01 0.41
C ILE A 62 1.09 -9.05 -1.07
N ALA A 63 1.44 -7.91 -1.65
CA ALA A 63 1.83 -7.80 -3.05
C ALA A 63 3.09 -8.59 -3.42
N ASN A 64 3.98 -8.90 -2.46
CA ASN A 64 5.16 -9.73 -2.70
C ASN A 64 4.88 -11.23 -2.48
N LEU A 65 3.79 -11.59 -1.80
CA LEU A 65 3.36 -12.98 -1.67
C LEU A 65 2.63 -13.51 -2.91
N PHE A 66 2.14 -12.62 -3.79
CA PHE A 66 1.40 -12.94 -5.01
C PHE A 66 2.12 -12.36 -6.23
#